data_AF-A0A839H7X6-F1
#
_entry.id   AF-A0A839H7X6-F1
#
_cell.length_a   1.000
_cell.length_b   1.000
_cell.length_c   1.000
_cell.angle_alpha   90.00
_cell.angle_beta   90.00
_cell.angle_gamma   90.00
#
_symmetry.space_group_name_H-M   'P 1'
#
loop_
_entity.id
_entity.type
_entity.pdbx_description
1 polymer ?
#
loop_
_entity_poly.entity_id
_entity_poly.type
_entity_poly.pdbx_seq_one_letter_code
_entity_poly.pdbx_strand_id
1 'polypeptide(L)'
;MKNFVKNNKRILIIMLGICACVVMLVFAWKMHVRVQNEQAEQQIEHIFKHSSSMELKGTFSNYQIENVDTRQKTIGLQMNEHMSDQLKSNINAYIDDNVSVLNRMFGNPAKDEDGQGNLLITGDQVEPICDAISYNKGFIKDYGKGWTIDIYNAQGDLVYIYSDDKFLDKPEAHLDKVIAEGQAAHDENATKLTEAVINAVGRNK
;
A
#
# COMPACT_ATOMS: atom_id res chain seq x y z
N MET A 1 53.39 3.13 -24.12
CA MET A 1 52.02 2.57 -24.26
C MET A 1 51.88 1.52 -25.39
N LYS A 2 52.40 1.73 -26.61
CA LYS A 2 52.26 0.76 -27.73
C LYS A 2 52.83 -0.66 -27.48
N ASN A 3 53.89 -0.82 -26.69
CA ASN A 3 54.50 -2.13 -26.41
C ASN A 3 53.79 -2.92 -25.29
N PHE A 4 53.09 -2.26 -24.36
CA PHE A 4 52.35 -2.92 -23.28
C PHE A 4 51.08 -3.62 -23.84
N VAL A 5 50.41 -2.95 -24.79
CA VAL A 5 49.25 -3.51 -25.50
C VAL A 5 49.63 -4.73 -26.34
N LYS A 6 50.82 -4.76 -26.94
CA LYS A 6 51.24 -5.86 -27.84
C LYS A 6 51.55 -7.16 -27.07
N ASN A 7 52.19 -7.08 -25.90
CA ASN A 7 52.48 -8.25 -25.05
C ASN A 7 51.27 -8.71 -24.22
N ASN A 8 50.37 -7.79 -23.84
CA ASN A 8 49.19 -8.11 -23.03
C ASN A 8 47.92 -8.34 -23.84
N LYS A 9 48.02 -8.38 -25.19
CA LYS A 9 46.88 -8.61 -26.10
C LYS A 9 46.06 -9.86 -25.75
N ARG A 10 46.72 -10.97 -25.39
CA ARG A 10 46.04 -12.21 -24.97
C ARG A 10 45.26 -12.03 -23.68
N ILE A 11 45.83 -11.37 -22.67
CA ILE A 11 45.17 -11.08 -21.40
C ILE A 11 43.98 -10.14 -21.62
N LEU A 12 44.14 -9.14 -22.49
CA LEU A 12 43.09 -8.18 -22.83
C LEU A 12 41.91 -8.85 -23.55
N ILE A 13 42.18 -9.78 -24.47
CA ILE A 13 41.14 -10.60 -25.13
C ILE A 13 40.42 -11.50 -24.12
N ILE A 14 41.14 -12.13 -23.19
CA ILE A 14 40.53 -12.96 -22.13
C ILE A 14 39.64 -12.11 -21.22
N MET A 15 40.12 -10.94 -20.79
CA MET A 15 39.34 -10.02 -19.95
C MET A 15 38.08 -9.52 -20.66
N LEU A 16 38.18 -9.18 -21.96
CA LEU A 16 37.01 -8.83 -22.77
C LEU A 16 36.02 -10.00 -22.90
N GLY A 17 36.52 -11.23 -23.06
CA GLY A 17 35.70 -12.43 -23.08
C GLY A 17 34.95 -12.65 -21.75
N ILE A 18 35.63 -12.50 -20.62
CA ILE A 18 35.02 -12.59 -19.29
C ILE A 18 33.97 -11.51 -19.11
N CYS A 19 34.28 -10.24 -19.43
CA CYS A 19 33.32 -9.15 -19.37
C CYS A 19 32.08 -9.43 -20.22
N ALA A 20 32.24 -9.95 -21.44
CA ALA A 20 31.11 -10.33 -22.29
C ALA A 20 30.26 -11.45 -21.68
N CYS A 21 30.88 -12.48 -21.10
CA CYS A 21 30.17 -13.54 -20.38
C CYS A 21 29.39 -13.01 -19.18
N VAL A 22 29.99 -12.12 -18.37
CA VAL A 22 29.30 -11.50 -17.22
C VAL A 22 28.08 -10.70 -17.69
N VAL A 23 28.23 -9.89 -18.75
CA VAL A 23 27.11 -9.12 -19.31
C VAL A 23 26.00 -10.03 -19.82
N MET A 24 26.34 -11.12 -20.52
CA MET A 24 25.36 -12.10 -20.99
C MET A 24 24.63 -12.79 -19.83
N LEU A 25 25.34 -13.16 -18.76
CA LEU A 25 24.73 -13.77 -17.57
C LEU A 25 23.77 -12.81 -16.87
N VAL A 26 24.16 -11.55 -16.70
CA VAL A 26 23.28 -10.53 -16.10
C VAL A 26 22.05 -10.30 -16.97
N PHE A 27 22.20 -10.27 -18.30
CA PHE A 27 21.08 -10.11 -19.21
C PHE A 27 20.13 -11.31 -19.18
N ALA A 28 20.67 -12.53 -19.24
CA ALA A 28 19.91 -13.77 -19.14
C ALA A 28 19.15 -13.86 -17.80
N TRP A 29 19.79 -13.48 -16.70
CA TRP A 29 19.15 -13.39 -15.38
C TRP A 29 17.99 -12.39 -15.40
N LYS A 30 18.20 -11.16 -15.89
CA LYS A 30 17.15 -10.15 -15.95
C LYS A 30 15.97 -10.59 -16.80
N MET A 31 16.24 -11.24 -17.94
CA MET A 31 15.20 -11.79 -18.80
C MET A 31 14.44 -12.92 -18.10
N HIS A 32 15.13 -13.81 -17.39
CA HIS A 32 14.49 -14.88 -16.62
C HIS A 32 13.56 -14.33 -15.54
N VAL A 33 14.01 -13.35 -14.75
CA VAL A 33 13.17 -12.70 -13.72
C VAL A 33 11.95 -12.03 -14.35
N ARG A 34 12.12 -11.33 -15.49
CA ARG A 34 11.00 -10.71 -16.19
C ARG A 34 9.94 -11.74 -16.62
N VAL A 35 10.36 -12.86 -17.20
CA VAL A 35 9.45 -13.94 -17.60
C VAL A 35 8.74 -14.54 -16.38
N GLN A 36 9.45 -14.73 -15.27
CA GLN A 36 8.85 -15.20 -14.03
C GLN A 36 7.79 -14.22 -13.50
N ASN A 37 8.06 -12.91 -13.52
CA ASN A 37 7.10 -11.89 -13.12
C ASN A 37 5.85 -11.89 -14.01
N GLU A 38 6.02 -11.92 -15.33
CA GLU A 38 4.90 -11.98 -16.30
C GLU A 38 4.05 -13.26 -16.12
N GLN A 39 4.68 -14.41 -15.82
CA GLN A 39 3.97 -15.66 -15.56
C GLN A 39 3.22 -15.63 -14.21
N ALA A 40 3.83 -15.05 -13.18
CA ALA A 40 3.19 -14.90 -11.87
C ALA A 40 1.98 -13.97 -11.96
N GLU A 41 2.11 -12.84 -12.66
CA GLU A 41 1.01 -11.91 -12.95
C GLU A 41 -0.17 -12.60 -13.65
N GLN A 42 0.10 -13.39 -14.69
CA GLN A 42 -0.95 -14.15 -15.38
C GLN A 42 -1.65 -15.18 -14.47
N GLN A 43 -0.91 -15.85 -13.59
CA GLN A 43 -1.52 -16.77 -12.62
C GLN A 43 -2.39 -16.02 -11.63
N ILE A 44 -1.91 -14.88 -11.13
CA ILE A 44 -2.65 -14.00 -10.23
C ILE A 44 -3.94 -13.53 -10.91
N GLU A 45 -3.88 -13.00 -12.13
CA GLU A 45 -5.08 -12.66 -12.91
C GLU A 45 -6.05 -13.85 -13.08
N HIS A 46 -5.51 -15.05 -13.32
CA HIS A 46 -6.32 -16.24 -13.47
C HIS A 46 -7.05 -16.60 -12.17
N ILE A 47 -6.36 -16.52 -11.02
CA ILE A 47 -6.94 -16.72 -9.67
C ILE A 47 -8.13 -15.78 -9.49
N PHE A 48 -7.97 -14.53 -9.91
CA PHE A 48 -9.00 -13.51 -9.76
C PHE A 48 -10.19 -13.68 -10.69
N LYS A 49 -9.95 -13.95 -11.98
CA LYS A 49 -11.01 -14.16 -12.98
C LYS A 49 -11.83 -15.43 -12.71
N HIS A 50 -11.20 -16.47 -12.16
CA HIS A 50 -11.82 -17.78 -11.96
C HIS A 50 -12.16 -18.09 -10.51
N SER A 51 -12.02 -17.12 -9.61
CA SER A 51 -12.51 -17.29 -8.25
C SER A 51 -14.03 -17.50 -8.27
N SER A 52 -14.46 -18.53 -7.54
CA SER A 52 -15.88 -18.83 -7.33
C SER A 52 -16.55 -17.92 -6.31
N SER A 53 -15.78 -17.07 -5.60
CA SER A 53 -16.39 -16.08 -4.70
C SER A 53 -16.90 -14.87 -5.50
N MET A 54 -18.15 -14.48 -5.21
CA MET A 54 -18.79 -13.32 -5.84
C MET A 54 -18.07 -12.01 -5.43
N GLU A 55 -17.50 -12.00 -4.22
CA GLU A 55 -16.68 -10.93 -3.67
C GLU A 55 -15.47 -10.66 -4.55
N LEU A 56 -14.65 -11.68 -4.86
CA LEU A 56 -13.42 -11.52 -5.64
C LEU A 56 -13.64 -11.02 -7.08
N LYS A 57 -14.80 -11.33 -7.68
CA LYS A 57 -15.16 -10.85 -9.02
C LYS A 57 -15.45 -9.34 -9.04
N GLY A 58 -16.09 -8.81 -8.00
CA GLY A 58 -16.33 -7.37 -7.86
C GLY A 58 -15.06 -6.61 -7.47
N THR A 59 -14.14 -7.25 -6.74
CA THR A 59 -12.91 -6.60 -6.31
C THR A 59 -11.97 -6.27 -7.47
N PHE A 60 -11.96 -7.04 -8.56
CA PHE A 60 -11.13 -6.71 -9.74
C PHE A 60 -11.62 -5.54 -10.60
N SER A 61 -12.87 -5.09 -10.44
CA SER A 61 -13.25 -3.78 -10.99
C SER A 61 -12.70 -2.62 -10.16
N ASN A 62 -12.27 -2.89 -8.93
CA ASN A 62 -11.81 -1.91 -7.96
C ASN A 62 -10.28 -1.84 -7.87
N TYR A 63 -9.57 -2.89 -8.27
CA TYR A 63 -8.12 -2.99 -8.24
C TYR A 63 -7.56 -3.53 -9.55
N GLN A 64 -6.40 -3.04 -9.95
CA GLN A 64 -5.59 -3.56 -11.04
C GLN A 64 -4.22 -4.00 -10.53
N ILE A 65 -3.59 -4.95 -11.22
CA ILE A 65 -2.20 -5.32 -10.90
C ILE A 65 -1.29 -4.22 -11.44
N GLU A 66 -0.54 -3.58 -10.55
CA GLU A 66 0.46 -2.56 -10.91
C GLU A 66 1.80 -3.22 -11.21
N ASN A 67 2.22 -4.17 -10.37
CA ASN A 67 3.46 -4.89 -10.54
C ASN A 67 3.47 -6.24 -9.81
N VAL A 68 4.29 -7.16 -10.30
CA VAL A 68 4.61 -8.42 -9.62
C VAL A 68 6.13 -8.60 -9.61
N ASP A 69 6.70 -8.81 -8.43
CA ASP A 69 8.12 -9.11 -8.24
C ASP A 69 8.27 -10.47 -7.55
N THR A 70 8.61 -11.50 -8.34
CA THR A 70 8.84 -12.86 -7.85
C THR A 70 10.09 -13.01 -6.99
N ARG A 71 11.05 -12.09 -7.09
CA ARG A 71 12.29 -12.12 -6.31
C ARG A 71 12.07 -11.57 -4.91
N GLN A 72 11.35 -10.46 -4.80
CA GLN A 72 10.97 -9.87 -3.51
C GLN A 72 9.70 -10.50 -2.93
N LYS A 73 8.97 -11.26 -3.75
CA LYS A 73 7.65 -11.83 -3.43
C LYS A 73 6.67 -10.73 -3.09
N THR A 74 6.56 -9.74 -3.97
CA THR A 74 5.68 -8.59 -3.78
C THR A 74 4.71 -8.48 -4.95
N ILE A 75 3.45 -8.20 -4.65
CA ILE A 75 2.41 -7.90 -5.63
C ILE A 75 1.89 -6.51 -5.32
N GLY A 76 2.03 -5.58 -6.25
CA GLY A 76 1.37 -4.28 -6.15
C GLY A 76 0.01 -4.31 -6.80
N LEU A 77 -1.01 -3.88 -6.06
CA LEU A 77 -2.35 -3.66 -6.56
C LEU A 77 -2.67 -2.17 -6.47
N GLN A 78 -3.11 -1.59 -7.56
CA GLN A 78 -3.55 -0.20 -7.60
C GLN A 78 -5.07 -0.13 -7.56
N MET A 79 -5.62 0.62 -6.60
CA MET A 79 -7.06 0.86 -6.55
C MET A 79 -7.47 1.89 -7.61
N ASN A 80 -8.69 1.78 -8.11
CA ASN A 80 -9.24 2.75 -9.06
C ASN A 80 -9.53 4.11 -8.39
N GLU A 81 -9.87 5.11 -9.20
CA GLU A 81 -10.17 6.47 -8.72
C GLU A 81 -11.35 6.47 -7.72
N HIS A 82 -12.41 5.71 -8.01
CA HIS A 82 -13.58 5.63 -7.14
C HIS A 82 -13.24 5.12 -5.73
N MET A 83 -12.41 4.08 -5.63
CA MET A 83 -11.94 3.52 -4.37
C MET A 83 -10.99 4.47 -3.64
N SER A 84 -10.13 5.16 -4.38
CA SER A 84 -9.24 6.17 -3.81
C SER A 84 -10.04 7.32 -3.19
N ASP A 85 -11.09 7.77 -3.86
CA ASP A 85 -11.98 8.83 -3.36
C ASP A 85 -12.79 8.37 -2.14
N GLN A 86 -13.30 7.14 -2.15
CA GLN A 86 -13.96 6.57 -0.98
C GLN A 86 -13.01 6.46 0.21
N LEU A 87 -11.76 6.02 -0.01
CA LEU A 87 -10.75 5.95 1.02
C LEU A 87 -10.45 7.32 1.60
N LYS A 88 -10.25 8.32 0.73
CA LYS A 88 -10.03 9.70 1.15
C LYS A 88 -11.22 10.24 1.97
N SER A 89 -12.45 9.94 1.54
CA SER A 89 -13.66 10.31 2.27
C SER A 89 -13.71 9.66 3.65
N ASN A 90 -13.38 8.37 3.74
CA ASN A 90 -13.35 7.62 5.00
C ASN A 90 -12.27 8.14 5.96
N ILE A 91 -11.07 8.46 5.44
CA ILE A 91 -10.00 9.08 6.23
C ILE A 91 -10.46 10.45 6.76
N ASN A 92 -11.09 11.27 5.93
CA ASN A 92 -11.59 12.57 6.35
C ASN A 92 -12.67 12.46 7.43
N ALA A 93 -13.62 11.54 7.26
CA ALA A 93 -14.65 11.27 8.26
C ALA A 93 -14.04 10.79 9.59
N TYR A 94 -13.07 9.88 9.51
CA TYR A 94 -12.33 9.40 10.69
C TYR A 94 -11.62 10.55 11.42
N ILE A 95 -10.94 11.44 10.71
CA ILE A 95 -10.28 12.60 11.33
C ILE A 95 -11.31 13.52 11.99
N ASP A 96 -12.39 13.88 11.29
CA ASP A 96 -13.44 14.75 11.82
C ASP A 96 -14.03 14.15 13.11
N ASP A 97 -14.32 12.86 13.11
CA ASP A 97 -14.88 12.17 14.28
C ASP A 97 -13.95 12.14 15.51
N ASN A 98 -12.64 12.22 15.30
CA ASN A 98 -11.62 12.19 16.36
C ASN A 98 -11.13 13.59 16.78
N VAL A 99 -11.40 14.64 15.98
CA VAL A 99 -11.04 16.03 16.29
C VAL A 99 -12.27 16.86 16.72
N SER A 100 -13.48 16.50 16.31
CA SER A 100 -14.71 17.29 16.50
C SER A 100 -15.10 17.56 17.97
N VAL A 101 -15.48 18.82 18.23
CA VAL A 101 -15.97 19.33 19.53
C VAL A 101 -17.28 18.67 19.95
N LEU A 102 -18.19 18.46 19.01
CA LEU A 102 -19.51 17.91 19.29
C LEU A 102 -19.38 16.48 19.81
N ASN A 103 -18.49 15.68 19.21
CA ASN A 103 -18.19 14.33 19.67
C ASN A 103 -17.51 14.31 21.05
N ARG A 104 -16.70 15.31 21.40
CA ARG A 104 -16.11 15.45 22.75
C ARG A 104 -17.11 15.89 23.81
N MET A 105 -18.04 16.79 23.46
CA MET A 105 -19.02 17.34 24.40
C MET A 105 -20.20 16.41 24.68
N PHE A 106 -20.65 15.67 23.68
CA PHE A 106 -21.85 14.83 23.78
C PHE A 106 -21.54 13.32 23.80
N GLY A 107 -20.27 12.94 23.68
CA GLY A 107 -19.87 11.58 23.36
C GLY A 107 -20.24 11.24 21.91
N ASN A 108 -19.55 10.27 21.31
CA ASN A 108 -19.98 9.72 20.03
C ASN A 108 -20.86 8.50 20.32
N PRO A 109 -22.21 8.59 20.16
CA PRO A 109 -23.11 7.48 20.47
C PRO A 109 -22.95 6.26 19.55
N ALA A 110 -22.13 6.34 18.50
CA ALA A 110 -21.92 5.26 17.54
C ALA A 110 -20.56 4.53 17.67
N LYS A 111 -19.67 4.95 18.60
CA LYS A 111 -18.30 4.41 18.66
C LYS A 111 -18.14 3.06 19.37
N ASP A 112 -19.18 2.55 20.07
CA ASP A 112 -18.97 1.47 21.05
C ASP A 112 -19.73 0.14 20.80
N GLU A 113 -20.56 -0.03 19.77
CA GLU A 113 -21.32 -1.29 19.62
C GLU A 113 -21.00 -2.13 18.37
N ASP A 114 -20.45 -1.56 17.31
CA ASP A 114 -20.00 -2.34 16.16
C ASP A 114 -18.56 -1.99 15.88
N GLY A 115 -17.64 -2.96 15.93
CA GLY A 115 -16.21 -2.81 15.61
C GLY A 115 -15.90 -2.41 14.15
N GLN A 116 -16.76 -1.62 13.53
CA GLN A 116 -16.75 -1.13 12.15
C GLN A 116 -16.16 0.30 12.01
N GLY A 117 -15.55 0.85 13.07
CA GLY A 117 -14.82 2.13 13.01
C GLY A 117 -13.45 2.06 12.33
N ASN A 118 -13.09 0.94 11.72
CA ASN A 118 -11.88 0.78 10.93
C ASN A 118 -12.12 1.38 9.54
N LEU A 119 -11.10 1.94 8.89
CA LEU A 119 -11.21 2.42 7.51
C LEU A 119 -11.75 1.26 6.64
N LEU A 120 -13.06 1.27 6.34
CA LEU A 120 -13.89 0.14 5.88
C LEU A 120 -13.41 -0.58 4.61
N ILE A 121 -12.42 0.00 3.92
CA ILE A 121 -11.87 -0.52 2.67
C ILE A 121 -10.85 -1.66 2.94
N THR A 122 -10.40 -1.82 4.18
CA THR A 122 -9.33 -2.78 4.52
C THR A 122 -9.79 -4.23 4.66
N GLY A 123 -10.76 -4.50 5.54
CA GLY A 123 -11.20 -5.86 5.84
C GLY A 123 -11.92 -6.50 4.66
N ASP A 124 -13.02 -5.89 4.22
CA ASP A 124 -13.96 -6.58 3.31
C ASP A 124 -13.52 -6.58 1.84
N GLN A 125 -12.55 -5.75 1.46
CA GLN A 125 -12.11 -5.63 0.07
C GLN A 125 -10.68 -6.12 -0.17
N VAL A 126 -9.73 -5.78 0.69
CA VAL A 126 -8.31 -6.13 0.46
C VAL A 126 -8.00 -7.53 1.00
N GLU A 127 -8.51 -7.91 2.17
CA GLU A 127 -8.23 -9.22 2.80
C GLU A 127 -8.63 -10.40 1.91
N PRO A 128 -9.83 -10.45 1.27
CA PRO A 128 -10.20 -11.59 0.42
C PRO A 128 -9.29 -11.76 -0.80
N ILE A 129 -8.83 -10.65 -1.41
CA ILE A 129 -7.86 -10.68 -2.50
C ILE A 129 -6.57 -11.34 -2.02
N CYS A 130 -6.09 -10.89 -0.87
CA CYS A 130 -4.82 -11.35 -0.35
C CYS A 130 -4.85 -12.82 0.03
N ASP A 131 -5.95 -13.26 0.62
CA ASP A 131 -6.20 -14.66 0.94
C ASP A 131 -6.29 -15.53 -0.32
N ALA A 132 -6.96 -15.05 -1.37
CA ALA A 132 -7.09 -15.79 -2.63
C ALA A 132 -5.72 -16.11 -3.25
N ILE A 133 -4.78 -15.16 -3.20
CA ILE A 133 -3.40 -15.37 -3.66
C ILE A 133 -2.65 -16.28 -2.68
N SER A 134 -2.67 -15.95 -1.39
CA SER A 134 -1.85 -16.58 -0.35
C SER A 134 -2.23 -18.04 -0.09
N TYR A 135 -3.47 -18.43 -0.38
CA TYR A 135 -3.96 -19.81 -0.25
C TYR A 135 -4.04 -20.57 -1.59
N ASN A 136 -3.69 -19.96 -2.72
CA ASN A 136 -3.72 -20.67 -4.00
C ASN A 136 -2.62 -21.73 -4.10
N LYS A 137 -3.02 -23.01 -4.10
CA LYS A 137 -2.08 -24.15 -4.13
C LYS A 137 -1.17 -24.18 -5.37
N GLY A 138 -1.64 -23.71 -6.53
CA GLY A 138 -0.85 -23.66 -7.76
C GLY A 138 0.23 -22.59 -7.67
N PHE A 139 -0.17 -21.37 -7.32
CA PHE A 139 0.74 -20.24 -7.14
C PHE A 139 1.80 -20.50 -6.05
N ILE A 140 1.40 -21.03 -4.90
CA ILE A 140 2.32 -21.38 -3.81
C ILE A 140 3.30 -22.47 -4.25
N LYS A 141 2.87 -23.43 -5.08
CA LYS A 141 3.75 -24.48 -5.57
C LYS A 141 4.83 -23.91 -6.50
N ASP A 142 4.45 -22.97 -7.35
CA ASP A 142 5.34 -22.42 -8.38
C ASP A 142 6.27 -21.33 -7.82
N TYR A 143 5.81 -20.52 -6.86
CA TYR A 143 6.56 -19.36 -6.37
C TYR A 143 6.80 -19.31 -4.83
N GLY A 144 6.28 -20.29 -4.09
CA GLY A 144 6.45 -20.38 -2.64
C GLY A 144 5.52 -19.45 -1.84
N LYS A 145 5.68 -19.50 -0.51
CA LYS A 145 4.92 -18.70 0.47
C LYS A 145 5.63 -17.38 0.84
N GLY A 146 4.95 -16.55 1.63
CA GLY A 146 5.49 -15.32 2.21
C GLY A 146 5.50 -14.18 1.21
N TRP A 147 4.38 -14.00 0.52
CA TRP A 147 4.18 -12.88 -0.38
C TRP A 147 3.66 -11.67 0.39
N THR A 148 4.09 -10.49 -0.02
CA THR A 148 3.53 -9.22 0.44
C THR A 148 2.67 -8.63 -0.66
N ILE A 149 1.56 -8.02 -0.26
CA ILE A 149 0.66 -7.32 -1.17
C ILE A 149 0.66 -5.84 -0.78
N ASP A 150 1.14 -5.04 -1.70
CA ASP A 150 1.25 -3.59 -1.56
C ASP A 150 0.05 -2.97 -2.27
N ILE A 151 -0.74 -2.17 -1.56
CA ILE A 151 -1.92 -1.52 -2.12
C ILE A 151 -1.61 -0.05 -2.33
N TYR A 152 -1.75 0.40 -3.57
CA TYR A 152 -1.53 1.78 -4.00
C TYR A 152 -2.86 2.49 -4.27
N ASN A 153 -2.92 3.80 -3.99
CA ASN A 153 -4.02 4.64 -4.45
C ASN A 153 -3.94 4.86 -5.99
N ALA A 154 -4.96 5.50 -6.57
CA ALA A 154 -5.00 5.83 -7.99
C ALA A 154 -3.87 6.80 -8.43
N GLN A 155 -3.23 7.49 -7.49
CA GLN A 155 -2.08 8.37 -7.74
C GLN A 155 -0.73 7.62 -7.67
N GLY A 156 -0.73 6.35 -7.25
CA GLY A 156 0.47 5.52 -7.11
C GLY A 156 1.16 5.63 -5.74
N ASP A 157 0.51 6.23 -4.74
CA ASP A 157 1.04 6.27 -3.38
C ASP A 157 0.68 4.97 -2.63
N LEU A 158 1.64 4.40 -1.92
CA LEU A 158 1.44 3.22 -1.08
C LEU A 158 0.53 3.56 0.11
N VAL A 159 -0.50 2.75 0.30
CA VAL A 159 -1.53 2.95 1.33
C VAL A 159 -1.56 1.81 2.34
N TYR A 160 -1.46 0.56 1.86
CA TYR A 160 -1.48 -0.63 2.72
C TYR A 160 -0.37 -1.59 2.33
N ILE A 161 0.15 -2.32 3.32
CA ILE A 161 0.96 -3.50 3.10
C ILE A 161 0.29 -4.67 3.82
N TYR A 162 0.05 -5.77 3.13
CA TYR A 162 -0.52 -7.00 3.67
C TYR A 162 0.46 -8.18 3.52
N SER A 163 0.46 -9.09 4.49
CA SER A 163 1.18 -10.36 4.40
C SER A 163 0.41 -11.47 5.11
N ASP A 164 0.12 -12.56 4.38
CA ASP A 164 -0.50 -13.85 4.77
C ASP A 164 -1.79 -13.82 5.61
N ASP A 165 -1.88 -13.00 6.66
CA ASP A 165 -3.00 -12.89 7.59
C ASP A 165 -3.12 -11.52 8.29
N LYS A 166 -2.28 -10.55 7.95
CA LYS A 166 -2.26 -9.24 8.62
C LYS A 166 -1.80 -8.11 7.73
N PHE A 167 -2.37 -6.95 7.99
CA PHE A 167 -1.82 -5.68 7.54
C PHE A 167 -0.58 -5.34 8.37
N LEU A 168 0.54 -5.15 7.67
CA LEU A 168 1.80 -4.69 8.23
C LEU A 168 1.87 -3.17 8.30
N ASP A 169 1.26 -2.48 7.35
CA ASP A 169 1.17 -1.01 7.29
C ASP A 169 -0.26 -0.59 6.94
N LYS A 170 -0.78 0.37 7.70
CA LYS A 170 -2.16 0.85 7.64
C LYS A 170 -2.18 2.39 7.72
N PRO A 171 -3.09 3.08 7.02
CA PRO A 171 -3.26 4.52 7.09
C PRO A 171 -3.48 5.00 8.52
N GLU A 172 -4.26 4.28 9.33
CA GLU A 172 -4.53 4.65 10.72
C GLU A 172 -3.26 4.88 11.53
N ALA A 173 -2.20 4.09 11.30
CA ALA A 173 -0.92 4.23 11.99
C ALA A 173 -0.24 5.58 11.73
N HIS A 174 -0.56 6.23 10.61
CA HIS A 174 -0.01 7.54 10.23
C HIS A 174 -0.97 8.70 10.59
N LEU A 175 -2.21 8.41 10.99
CA LEU A 175 -3.22 9.41 11.31
C LEU A 175 -3.12 9.93 12.76
N ASP A 176 -2.56 9.18 13.69
CA ASP A 176 -2.48 9.56 15.11
C ASP A 176 -1.83 10.93 15.33
N LYS A 177 -0.75 11.21 14.60
CA LYS A 177 -0.06 12.51 14.68
C LYS A 177 -0.93 13.64 14.13
N VAL A 178 -1.61 13.41 13.00
CA VAL A 178 -2.50 14.39 12.36
C VAL A 178 -3.67 14.72 13.29
N ILE A 179 -4.22 13.70 13.96
CA ILE A 179 -5.28 13.85 14.95
C ILE A 179 -4.77 14.65 16.16
N ALA A 180 -3.60 14.33 16.69
CA ALA A 180 -3.02 15.06 17.83
C ALA A 180 -2.77 16.54 17.52
N GLU A 181 -2.22 16.84 16.35
CA GLU A 181 -2.01 18.22 15.88
C GLU A 181 -3.35 18.94 15.67
N GLY A 182 -4.32 18.27 15.06
CA GLY A 182 -5.68 18.80 14.87
C GLY A 182 -6.37 19.12 16.20
N GLN A 183 -6.24 18.24 17.20
CA GLN A 183 -6.77 18.46 18.54
C GLN A 183 -6.10 19.66 19.23
N ALA A 184 -4.78 19.78 19.15
CA ALA A 184 -4.06 20.90 19.75
C ALA A 184 -4.45 22.25 19.13
N ALA A 185 -4.49 22.33 17.79
CA ALA A 185 -4.91 23.53 17.07
C ALA A 185 -6.38 23.89 17.39
N HIS A 186 -7.23 22.88 17.52
CA HIS A 186 -8.61 23.05 17.90
C HIS A 186 -8.75 23.63 19.32
N ASP A 187 -8.05 23.06 20.31
CA ASP A 187 -8.09 23.52 21.71
C ASP A 187 -7.56 24.97 21.87
N GLU A 188 -6.53 25.33 21.10
CA GLU A 188 -6.03 26.71 21.05
C GLU A 188 -7.11 27.69 20.53
N ASN A 189 -7.80 27.33 19.44
CA ASN A 189 -8.86 28.16 18.88
C ASN A 189 -10.06 28.30 19.83
N ALA A 190 -10.45 27.22 20.51
CA ALA A 190 -11.50 27.25 21.53
C ALA A 190 -11.14 28.17 22.71
N THR A 191 -9.88 28.13 23.15
CA THR A 191 -9.37 29.01 24.21
C THR A 191 -9.44 30.48 23.77
N LYS A 192 -8.97 30.82 22.57
CA LYS A 192 -9.04 32.19 22.02
C LYS A 192 -10.47 32.71 21.90
N LEU A 193 -11.41 31.88 21.44
CA LEU A 193 -12.83 32.23 21.38
C LEU A 193 -13.41 32.48 22.77
N THR A 194 -13.08 31.63 23.74
CA THR A 194 -13.54 31.78 25.13
C THR A 194 -12.99 33.05 25.76
N GLU A 195 -11.70 33.35 25.58
CA GLU A 195 -11.08 34.60 26.02
C GLU A 195 -11.70 35.83 25.35
N ALA A 196 -11.96 35.76 24.04
CA ALA A 196 -12.63 36.84 23.32
C ALA A 196 -14.05 37.08 23.85
N VAL A 197 -14.81 36.02 24.14
CA VAL A 197 -16.15 36.11 24.74
C VAL A 197 -16.09 36.67 26.16
N ILE A 198 -15.17 36.18 27.02
CA ILE A 198 -14.99 36.71 28.38
C ILE A 198 -14.62 38.20 28.33
N ASN A 199 -13.72 38.60 27.43
CA ASN A 199 -13.34 40.00 27.25
C ASN A 199 -14.50 40.86 26.70
N ALA A 200 -15.33 40.32 25.81
CA ALA A 200 -16.50 41.02 25.30
C ALA A 200 -17.59 41.20 26.37
N VAL A 201 -17.84 40.17 27.19
CA VAL A 201 -18.81 40.23 28.29
C VAL A 201 -18.30 41.08 29.45
N GLY A 202 -16.99 41.05 29.73
CA GLY A 202 -16.34 41.81 30.80
C GLY A 202 -16.16 43.31 30.51
N ARG A 203 -16.24 43.74 29.25
CA ARG A 203 -16.18 45.16 28.84
C ARG A 203 -17.53 45.91 28.93
N ASN A 204 -18.62 45.24 29.33
CA ASN A 204 -19.92 45.88 29.60
C ASN A 204 -20.04 46.35 31.07
N LYS A 205 -19.07 47.14 31.55
CA LYS A 205 -19.19 47.93 32.79
C LYS A 205 -18.70 49.36 32.56
#